data_AF-A0A7Z6QSP7-F1
#
_entry.id   AF-A0A7Z6QSP7-F1
#
_cell.length_a   1.000
_cell.length_b   1.000
_cell.length_c   1.000
_cell.angle_alpha   90.00
_cell.angle_beta   90.00
_cell.angle_gamma   90.00
#
_symmetry.space_group_name_H-M   'P 1'
#
loop_
_entity.id
_entity.type
_entity.pdbx_description
1 polymer ?
#
loop_
_entity_poly.entity_id
_entity_poly.type
_entity_poly.pdbx_seq_one_letter_code
_entity_poly.pdbx_strand_id
1 'polypeptide(L)'
;MLAQEQAWAREHAAGHHFSWIEVLLPPLCFGVFLPSLVFMLGVWLYGAAFAPGLDVDRVIGDTFAWQVLAAVVFTAAWGLRNYLRDTRDPIKRYWQAMPDQGVVELERHRLVSGTSLWASDYDPDCNALMQWKNGQLERTQSSGVSQWIVAKTMAGHWLVFKDEYPGDFTYNRVGRVPAPDKQLQPCQDLAFTFAPGTNLMLGRRFDGEPLPLLDTGYWLAADELKRLTAIAHHWAFFPPDRYGVVNARNAPWVQQLLDKAQADGEVAGGTGFTHS
;
A
#
# COMPACT_ATOMS: atom_id res chain seq x y z
N MET A 1 13.01 13.70 9.28
CA MET A 1 12.84 12.34 8.72
C MET A 1 14.07 11.51 9.09
N LEU A 2 13.90 10.25 9.47
CA LEU A 2 15.01 9.31 9.72
C LEU A 2 15.58 8.80 8.38
N ALA A 3 16.83 8.33 8.37
CA ALA A 3 17.48 7.82 7.16
C ALA A 3 16.69 6.67 6.50
N GLN A 4 16.13 5.77 7.32
CA GLN A 4 15.28 4.67 6.85
C GLN A 4 14.01 5.18 6.15
N GLU A 5 13.33 6.18 6.74
CA GLU A 5 12.11 6.77 6.16
C GLU A 5 12.42 7.47 4.85
N GLN A 6 13.58 8.14 4.76
CA GLN A 6 14.03 8.79 3.54
C GLN A 6 14.33 7.77 2.45
N ALA A 7 14.99 6.66 2.79
CA ALA A 7 15.24 5.59 1.84
C ALA A 7 13.93 4.98 1.33
N TRP A 8 12.97 4.73 2.22
CA TRP A 8 11.64 4.27 1.83
C TRP A 8 10.91 5.29 0.95
N ALA A 9 11.00 6.58 1.27
CA ALA A 9 10.40 7.63 0.46
C ALA A 9 11.01 7.68 -0.95
N ARG A 10 12.33 7.49 -1.08
CA ARG A 10 13.01 7.44 -2.38
C ARG A 10 12.66 6.20 -3.19
N GLU A 11 12.58 5.04 -2.54
CA GLU A 11 12.17 3.78 -3.18
C GLU A 11 10.79 3.92 -3.82
N HIS A 12 9.82 4.49 -3.07
CA HIS A 12 8.48 4.74 -3.60
C HIS A 12 8.48 5.84 -4.67
N ALA A 13 9.29 6.90 -4.51
CA ALA A 13 9.40 7.98 -5.49
C ALA A 13 9.89 7.51 -6.86
N ALA A 14 10.76 6.49 -6.90
CA ALA A 14 11.32 5.95 -8.15
C ALA A 14 10.22 5.46 -9.11
N GLY A 15 9.07 5.01 -8.60
CA GLY A 15 7.92 4.59 -9.40
C GLY A 15 6.99 5.73 -9.86
N HIS A 16 7.24 6.97 -9.44
CA HIS A 16 6.30 8.10 -9.60
C HIS A 16 6.86 9.25 -10.44
N HIS A 17 7.91 8.99 -11.23
CA HIS A 17 8.44 9.98 -12.16
C HIS A 17 7.47 10.24 -13.32
N PHE A 18 7.33 11.51 -13.70
CA PHE A 18 6.57 11.89 -14.88
C PHE A 18 7.27 11.38 -16.15
N SER A 19 6.56 10.59 -16.95
CA SER A 19 7.07 10.05 -18.21
C SER A 19 6.32 10.64 -19.40
N TRP A 20 7.03 11.44 -20.22
CA TRP A 20 6.48 11.91 -21.50
C TRP A 20 6.13 10.76 -22.43
N ILE A 21 6.81 9.62 -22.32
CA ILE A 21 6.50 8.42 -23.11
C ILE A 21 5.10 7.92 -22.71
N GLU A 22 4.82 7.78 -21.42
CA GLU A 22 3.49 7.35 -20.94
C GLU A 22 2.39 8.33 -21.34
N VAL A 23 2.68 9.64 -21.32
CA VAL A 23 1.71 10.67 -21.68
C VAL A 23 1.45 10.71 -23.18
N LEU A 24 2.47 10.56 -24.02
CA LEU A 24 2.35 10.72 -25.48
C LEU A 24 2.04 9.42 -26.20
N LEU A 25 2.29 8.25 -25.62
CA LEU A 25 1.99 6.97 -26.25
C LEU A 25 0.49 6.80 -26.57
N PRO A 26 -0.48 7.09 -25.67
CA PRO A 26 -1.90 6.99 -25.99
C PRO A 26 -2.36 7.84 -27.18
N PRO A 27 -2.04 9.15 -27.27
CA PRO A 27 -2.43 9.94 -28.44
C PRO A 27 -1.66 9.52 -29.71
N LEU A 28 -0.43 9.02 -29.61
CA LEU A 28 0.30 8.50 -30.79
C LEU A 28 -0.33 7.20 -31.33
N CYS A 29 -0.75 6.29 -30.45
CA CYS A 29 -1.36 5.01 -30.86
C CYS A 29 -2.83 5.16 -31.29
N PHE A 30 -3.60 6.01 -30.61
CA PHE A 30 -5.05 6.09 -30.79
C PHE A 30 -5.52 7.49 -31.20
N GLY A 31 -4.89 8.54 -30.68
CA GLY A 31 -5.27 9.93 -30.91
C GLY A 31 -4.99 10.47 -32.30
N VAL A 32 -4.08 9.86 -33.07
CA VAL A 32 -3.87 10.20 -34.49
C VAL A 32 -5.07 9.76 -35.33
N PHE A 33 -5.68 8.62 -35.02
CA PHE A 33 -6.79 8.04 -35.78
C PHE A 33 -8.16 8.49 -35.27
N LEU A 34 -8.27 8.87 -34.00
CA LEU A 34 -9.54 9.24 -33.37
C LEU A 34 -10.27 10.39 -34.10
N PRO A 35 -9.62 11.51 -34.47
CA PRO A 35 -10.27 12.60 -35.19
C PRO A 35 -10.78 12.14 -36.56
N SER A 36 -9.99 11.34 -37.29
CA SER A 36 -10.39 10.80 -38.59
C SER A 36 -11.53 9.80 -38.47
N LEU A 37 -11.56 8.95 -37.44
CA LEU A 37 -12.67 8.02 -37.16
C LEU A 37 -13.97 8.76 -36.83
N VAL A 38 -13.90 9.76 -35.96
CA VAL A 38 -15.06 10.59 -35.60
C VAL A 38 -15.57 11.36 -36.82
N PHE A 39 -14.66 11.91 -37.64
CA PHE A 39 -15.01 12.59 -38.87
C PHE A 39 -15.67 11.66 -39.89
N MET A 40 -15.07 10.49 -40.16
CA MET A 40 -15.64 9.49 -41.07
C MET A 40 -17.03 9.04 -40.62
N LEU A 41 -17.20 8.75 -39.32
CA LEU A 41 -18.50 8.40 -38.76
C LEU A 41 -19.52 9.53 -38.94
N GLY A 42 -19.11 10.78 -38.70
CA GLY A 42 -19.97 11.95 -38.88
C GLY A 42 -20.40 12.16 -40.33
N VAL A 43 -19.47 12.06 -41.29
CA VAL A 43 -19.75 12.16 -42.73
C VAL A 43 -20.68 11.04 -43.18
N TRP A 44 -20.44 9.81 -42.71
CA TRP A 44 -21.28 8.66 -43.04
C TRP A 44 -22.71 8.81 -42.50
N LEU A 45 -22.87 9.19 -41.23
CA LEU A 45 -24.19 9.46 -40.62
C LEU A 45 -24.92 10.60 -41.33
N TYR A 46 -24.20 11.68 -41.67
CA TYR A 46 -24.77 12.82 -42.39
C TYR A 46 -25.22 12.44 -43.80
N GLY A 47 -24.40 11.71 -44.56
CA GLY A 47 -24.74 11.22 -45.89
C GLY A 47 -25.96 10.30 -45.85
N ALA A 48 -26.01 9.37 -44.90
CA ALA A 48 -27.13 8.45 -44.74
C ALA A 48 -28.46 9.15 -44.38
N ALA A 49 -28.41 10.20 -43.54
CA ALA A 49 -29.61 10.87 -43.05
C ALA A 49 -30.09 12.04 -43.93
N PHE A 50 -29.17 12.74 -44.60
CA PHE A 50 -29.47 14.04 -45.22
C PHE A 50 -28.97 14.19 -46.67
N ALA A 51 -28.00 13.39 -47.13
CA ALA A 51 -27.41 13.57 -48.46
C ALA A 51 -26.91 12.24 -49.08
N PRO A 52 -27.81 11.40 -49.65
CA PRO A 52 -27.47 10.05 -50.11
C PRO A 52 -26.50 9.97 -51.29
N GLY A 53 -26.26 11.08 -51.99
CA GLY A 53 -25.33 11.20 -53.12
C GLY A 53 -24.01 11.90 -52.80
N LEU A 54 -23.68 12.06 -51.52
CA LEU A 54 -22.45 12.72 -51.09
C LEU A 54 -21.23 11.91 -51.55
N ASP A 55 -20.33 12.55 -52.31
CA ASP A 55 -19.03 11.96 -52.67
C ASP A 55 -18.09 12.02 -51.45
N VAL A 56 -18.09 10.91 -50.69
CA VAL A 56 -17.33 10.77 -49.45
C VAL A 56 -15.82 10.84 -49.72
N ASP A 57 -15.35 10.29 -50.85
CA ASP A 57 -13.92 10.24 -51.19
C ASP A 57 -13.36 11.64 -51.45
N ARG A 58 -14.13 12.47 -52.16
CA ARG A 58 -13.77 13.88 -52.39
C ARG A 58 -13.76 14.69 -51.10
N VAL A 59 -14.76 14.51 -50.24
CA VAL A 59 -14.85 15.20 -48.94
C VAL A 59 -13.68 14.82 -48.02
N ILE A 60 -13.26 13.55 -48.02
CA ILE A 60 -12.10 13.10 -47.26
C ILE A 60 -10.80 13.73 -47.81
N GLY A 61 -10.64 13.77 -49.14
CA GLY A 61 -9.48 14.40 -49.79
C GLY A 61 -9.36 15.90 -49.46
N ASP A 62 -10.46 16.63 -49.52
CA ASP A 62 -10.50 18.08 -49.25
C ASP A 62 -10.28 18.44 -47.76
N THR A 63 -10.44 17.47 -46.84
CA THR A 63 -10.35 17.71 -45.39
C THR A 63 -9.08 17.14 -44.74
N PHE A 64 -8.20 16.49 -45.49
CA PHE A 64 -6.99 15.85 -44.95
C PHE A 64 -6.12 16.80 -44.12
N ALA A 65 -5.86 18.03 -44.62
CA ALA A 65 -5.08 19.03 -43.88
C ALA A 65 -5.73 19.42 -42.54
N TRP A 66 -7.06 19.47 -42.48
CA TRP A 66 -7.79 19.72 -41.24
C TRP A 66 -7.78 18.54 -40.29
N GLN A 67 -7.77 17.31 -40.78
CA GLN A 67 -7.59 16.13 -39.93
C GLN A 67 -6.21 16.09 -39.29
N VAL A 68 -5.16 16.42 -40.05
CA VAL A 68 -3.79 16.54 -39.52
C VAL A 68 -3.74 17.62 -38.44
N LEU A 69 -4.31 18.80 -38.68
CA LEU A 69 -4.36 19.86 -37.68
C LEU A 69 -5.14 19.43 -36.42
N ALA A 70 -6.29 18.77 -36.59
CA ALA A 70 -7.10 18.28 -35.48
C ALA A 70 -6.34 17.27 -34.62
N ALA A 71 -5.59 16.35 -35.23
CA ALA A 71 -4.74 15.39 -34.51
C ALA A 71 -3.62 16.09 -33.72
N VAL A 72 -2.97 17.10 -34.28
CA VAL A 72 -1.95 17.90 -33.59
C VAL A 72 -2.56 18.65 -32.40
N VAL A 73 -3.69 19.32 -32.59
CA VAL A 73 -4.38 20.07 -31.52
C VAL A 73 -4.83 19.12 -30.41
N PHE A 74 -5.40 17.97 -30.75
CA PHE A 74 -5.79 16.95 -29.79
C PHE A 74 -4.59 16.46 -28.96
N THR A 75 -3.48 16.15 -29.62
CA THR A 75 -2.26 15.67 -28.95
C THR A 75 -1.67 16.73 -28.02
N ALA A 76 -1.62 17.99 -28.47
CA ALA A 76 -1.16 19.11 -27.65
C ALA A 76 -2.07 19.34 -26.43
N ALA A 77 -3.40 19.31 -26.61
CA ALA A 77 -4.35 19.45 -25.52
C ALA A 77 -4.26 18.28 -24.52
N TRP A 78 -4.07 17.06 -25.01
CA TRP A 78 -3.85 15.86 -24.21
C TRP A 78 -2.57 15.98 -23.36
N GLY A 79 -1.45 16.36 -24.00
CA GLY A 79 -0.18 16.56 -23.31
C GLY A 79 -0.30 17.63 -22.22
N LEU A 80 -0.88 18.78 -22.55
CA LEU A 80 -1.08 19.87 -21.61
C LEU A 80 -1.99 19.46 -20.44
N ARG A 81 -3.10 18.76 -20.71
CA ARG A 81 -4.00 18.26 -19.67
C ARG A 81 -3.28 17.32 -18.70
N ASN A 82 -2.50 16.37 -19.21
CA ASN A 82 -1.78 15.41 -18.36
C ASN A 82 -0.64 16.07 -17.59
N TYR A 83 0.09 16.99 -18.21
CA TYR A 83 1.09 17.80 -17.52
C TYR A 83 0.47 18.64 -16.38
N LEU A 84 -0.65 19.33 -16.64
CA LEU A 84 -1.36 20.12 -15.62
C LEU A 84 -1.96 19.25 -14.52
N ARG A 85 -2.47 18.05 -14.88
CA ARG A 85 -2.96 17.09 -13.90
C ARG A 85 -1.81 16.66 -12.98
N ASP A 86 -0.69 16.26 -13.55
CA ASP A 86 0.41 15.67 -12.79
C ASP A 86 1.14 16.70 -11.92
N THR A 87 1.22 17.94 -12.38
CA THR A 87 1.77 19.06 -11.61
C THR A 87 0.85 19.54 -10.49
N ARG A 88 -0.46 19.29 -10.59
CA ARG A 88 -1.45 19.67 -9.56
C ARG A 88 -1.83 18.53 -8.62
N ASP A 89 -1.54 17.30 -8.99
CA ASP A 89 -1.80 16.13 -8.16
C ASP A 89 -0.90 16.18 -6.92
N PRO A 90 -1.47 16.28 -5.70
CA PRO A 90 -0.70 16.39 -4.47
C PRO A 90 0.18 15.17 -4.21
N ILE A 91 -0.27 13.97 -4.63
CA ILE A 91 0.48 12.72 -4.46
C ILE A 91 1.69 12.71 -5.39
N LYS A 92 1.50 13.06 -6.68
CA LYS A 92 2.62 13.12 -7.64
C LYS A 92 3.62 14.20 -7.25
N ARG A 93 3.15 15.38 -6.82
CA ARG A 93 4.02 16.44 -6.31
C ARG A 93 4.83 16.01 -5.09
N TYR A 94 4.21 15.27 -4.17
CA TYR A 94 4.93 14.70 -3.03
C TYR A 94 6.10 13.87 -3.56
N TRP A 95 5.84 12.85 -4.38
CA TRP A 95 6.87 11.95 -4.86
C TRP A 95 7.96 12.60 -5.71
N GLN A 96 7.65 13.67 -6.42
CA GLN A 96 8.64 14.37 -7.26
C GLN A 96 9.63 15.24 -6.48
N ALA A 97 9.26 15.76 -5.30
CA ALA A 97 10.05 16.81 -4.66
C ALA A 97 10.20 16.68 -3.14
N MET A 98 9.25 16.06 -2.43
CA MET A 98 9.23 16.05 -0.96
C MET A 98 10.09 14.96 -0.28
N PRO A 99 10.38 13.77 -0.88
CA PRO A 99 11.29 12.80 -0.28
C PRO A 99 12.64 13.40 0.12
N ASP A 100 13.18 14.33 -0.68
CA ASP A 100 14.46 15.00 -0.40
C ASP A 100 14.34 16.22 0.52
N GLN A 101 13.13 16.73 0.73
CA GLN A 101 12.86 17.80 1.71
C GLN A 101 12.73 17.28 3.14
N GLY A 102 12.64 15.96 3.34
CA GLY A 102 12.59 15.34 4.67
C GLY A 102 11.29 15.58 5.43
N VAL A 103 10.20 15.89 4.71
CA VAL A 103 8.87 16.16 5.28
C VAL A 103 8.12 14.84 5.50
N VAL A 104 7.57 14.66 6.70
CA VAL A 104 6.74 13.49 7.07
C VAL A 104 5.54 13.93 7.88
N GLU A 105 4.43 13.20 7.73
CA GLU A 105 3.30 13.27 8.67
C GLU A 105 3.52 12.25 9.79
N LEU A 106 3.21 12.63 11.02
CA LEU A 106 3.38 11.77 12.19
C LEU A 106 2.05 11.50 12.85
N GLU A 107 1.71 10.22 12.97
CA GLU A 107 0.58 9.75 13.76
C GLU A 107 1.11 9.11 15.05
N ARG A 108 0.75 9.70 16.19
CA ARG A 108 1.28 9.29 17.50
C ARG A 108 0.22 8.56 18.31
N HIS A 109 0.65 7.51 19.00
CA HIS A 109 -0.16 6.72 19.92
C HIS A 109 0.63 6.44 21.20
N ARG A 110 -0.06 6.54 22.34
CA ARG A 110 0.43 5.99 23.61
C ARG A 110 -0.20 4.63 23.83
N LEU A 111 0.62 3.60 23.88
CA LEU A 111 0.24 2.21 24.12
C LEU A 111 0.31 1.90 25.62
N VAL A 112 -0.66 1.13 26.12
CA VAL A 112 -0.78 0.80 27.55
C VAL A 112 -0.51 -0.68 27.80
N SER A 113 -0.96 -1.54 26.89
CA SER A 113 -0.68 -2.97 26.89
C SER A 113 -0.76 -3.51 25.47
N GLY A 114 -0.21 -4.70 25.23
CA GLY A 114 -0.42 -5.40 23.98
C GLY A 114 -0.30 -6.90 24.10
N THR A 115 -0.75 -7.59 23.06
CA THR A 115 -0.62 -9.04 22.90
C THR A 115 0.08 -9.33 21.58
N SER A 116 1.08 -10.21 21.63
CA SER A 116 1.80 -10.73 20.46
C SER A 116 1.06 -11.95 19.93
N LEU A 117 0.80 -11.99 18.63
CA LEU A 117 0.20 -13.10 17.89
C LEU A 117 1.12 -13.44 16.71
N TRP A 118 1.13 -14.71 16.29
CA TRP A 118 1.95 -15.17 15.18
C TRP A 118 1.11 -15.50 13.96
N ALA A 119 1.64 -15.27 12.77
CA ALA A 119 1.02 -15.71 11.53
C ALA A 119 2.07 -16.31 10.59
N SER A 120 1.64 -17.29 9.80
CA SER A 120 2.42 -17.90 8.73
C SER A 120 1.62 -17.78 7.44
N ASP A 121 1.97 -16.79 6.63
CA ASP A 121 1.31 -16.47 5.35
C ASP A 121 2.38 -16.35 4.27
N TYR A 122 2.88 -17.50 3.84
CA TYR A 122 3.93 -17.57 2.84
C TYR A 122 3.32 -17.55 1.44
N ASP A 123 3.58 -16.47 0.72
CA ASP A 123 3.29 -16.35 -0.71
C ASP A 123 4.57 -16.62 -1.52
N PRO A 124 4.67 -17.76 -2.25
CA PRO A 124 5.84 -18.07 -3.07
C PRO A 124 6.03 -17.08 -4.23
N ASP A 125 4.96 -16.43 -4.70
CA ASP A 125 5.00 -15.48 -5.82
C ASP A 125 5.39 -14.07 -5.34
N CYS A 126 5.16 -13.75 -4.06
CA CYS A 126 5.45 -12.45 -3.45
C CYS A 126 6.35 -12.56 -2.21
N ASN A 127 7.51 -13.24 -2.34
CA ASN A 127 8.40 -13.52 -1.21
C ASN A 127 9.48 -12.44 -0.95
N ALA A 128 9.35 -11.24 -1.52
CA ALA A 128 10.35 -10.19 -1.35
C ALA A 128 10.03 -9.33 -0.13
N LEU A 129 10.95 -9.30 0.84
CA LEU A 129 10.89 -8.44 2.02
C LEU A 129 12.00 -7.40 1.96
N MET A 130 11.61 -6.13 1.90
CA MET A 130 12.54 -5.01 1.97
C MET A 130 12.83 -4.68 3.43
N GLN A 131 14.10 -4.72 3.83
CA GLN A 131 14.53 -4.44 5.19
C GLN A 131 15.58 -3.34 5.23
N TRP A 132 15.54 -2.52 6.27
CA TRP A 132 16.59 -1.55 6.53
C TRP A 132 17.75 -2.21 7.27
N LYS A 133 18.90 -2.30 6.62
CA LYS A 133 20.13 -2.88 7.17
C LYS A 133 21.34 -2.06 6.75
N ASN A 134 22.30 -1.89 7.64
CA ASN A 134 23.57 -1.22 7.34
C ASN A 134 23.44 0.17 6.68
N GLY A 135 22.36 0.90 6.97
CA GLY A 135 22.10 2.22 6.38
C GLY A 135 21.52 2.20 4.96
N GLN A 136 21.06 1.05 4.46
CA GLN A 136 20.41 0.90 3.16
C GLN A 136 19.18 -0.01 3.22
N LEU A 137 18.32 0.10 2.21
CA LEU A 137 17.24 -0.86 2.00
C LEU A 137 17.79 -2.06 1.23
N GLU A 138 17.74 -3.23 1.86
CA GLU A 138 18.17 -4.49 1.28
C GLU A 138 16.95 -5.36 0.99
N ARG A 139 16.92 -5.96 -0.20
CA ARG A 139 15.90 -6.96 -0.56
C ARG A 139 16.33 -8.32 -0.01
N THR A 140 15.47 -8.87 0.83
CA THR A 140 15.65 -10.20 1.44
C THR A 140 14.45 -11.09 1.11
N GLN A 141 14.58 -12.39 1.34
CA GLN A 141 13.46 -13.32 1.21
C GLN A 141 12.62 -13.29 2.48
N SER A 142 11.32 -13.11 2.34
CA SER A 142 10.34 -13.25 3.40
C SER A 142 10.26 -14.71 3.82
N SER A 143 10.19 -14.94 5.13
CA SER A 143 9.91 -16.27 5.67
C SER A 143 8.43 -16.65 5.62
N GLY A 144 7.54 -15.70 5.33
CA GLY A 144 6.10 -15.82 5.53
C GLY A 144 5.67 -15.70 7.01
N VAL A 145 6.62 -15.70 7.95
CA VAL A 145 6.34 -15.51 9.38
C VAL A 145 6.23 -14.02 9.68
N SER A 146 5.14 -13.65 10.35
CA SER A 146 4.95 -12.30 10.88
C SER A 146 4.49 -12.33 12.34
N GLN A 147 4.96 -11.35 13.09
CA GLN A 147 4.47 -11.06 14.44
C GLN A 147 3.46 -9.91 14.34
N TRP A 148 2.27 -10.14 14.88
CA TRP A 148 1.19 -9.17 14.95
C TRP A 148 1.03 -8.71 16.39
N ILE A 149 1.15 -7.41 16.62
CA ILE A 149 0.91 -6.80 17.92
C ILE A 149 -0.47 -6.16 17.89
N VAL A 150 -1.32 -6.60 18.80
CA VAL A 150 -2.62 -5.99 19.08
C VAL A 150 -2.48 -5.22 20.39
N ALA A 151 -2.37 -3.91 20.31
CA ALA A 151 -2.13 -3.03 21.44
C ALA A 151 -3.37 -2.22 21.82
N LYS A 152 -3.59 -2.06 23.12
CA LYS A 152 -4.57 -1.11 23.65
C LYS A 152 -3.92 0.25 23.81
N THR A 153 -4.54 1.27 23.26
CA THR A 153 -4.07 2.65 23.39
C THR A 153 -4.64 3.33 24.64
N MET A 154 -3.99 4.40 25.08
CA MET A 154 -4.49 5.24 26.19
C MET A 154 -5.84 5.90 25.85
N ALA A 155 -6.13 6.11 24.56
CA ALA A 155 -7.42 6.61 24.08
C ALA A 155 -8.53 5.53 24.06
N GLY A 156 -8.24 4.30 24.49
CA GLY A 156 -9.22 3.23 24.66
C GLY A 156 -9.55 2.43 23.40
N HIS A 157 -8.94 2.74 22.25
CA HIS A 157 -9.10 1.96 21.03
C HIS A 157 -7.98 0.92 20.86
N TRP A 158 -8.25 -0.12 20.08
CA TRP A 158 -7.24 -1.09 19.66
C TRP A 158 -6.42 -0.56 18.50
N LEU A 159 -5.14 -0.90 18.50
CA LEU A 159 -4.18 -0.60 17.45
C LEU A 159 -3.45 -1.89 17.07
N VAL A 160 -3.43 -2.20 15.78
CA VAL A 160 -2.83 -3.42 15.23
C VAL A 160 -1.69 -3.04 14.30
N PHE A 161 -0.52 -3.61 14.54
CA PHE A 161 0.64 -3.46 13.65
C PHE A 161 1.42 -4.76 13.61
N LYS A 162 2.19 -4.97 12.53
CA LYS A 162 2.94 -6.21 12.34
C LYS A 162 4.41 -5.96 12.03
N ASP A 163 5.20 -7.00 12.13
CA ASP A 163 6.56 -7.08 11.60
C ASP A 163 6.72 -8.41 10.85
N GLU A 164 7.44 -8.38 9.72
CA GLU A 164 7.70 -9.55 8.89
C GLU A 164 9.17 -9.96 9.00
N TYR A 165 9.41 -11.27 9.07
CA TYR A 165 10.74 -11.80 9.32
C TYR A 165 11.35 -12.42 8.05
N PRO A 166 12.66 -12.24 7.83
CA PRO A 166 13.33 -12.83 6.69
C PRO A 166 13.58 -14.32 6.93
N GLY A 167 13.69 -15.08 5.86
CA GLY A 167 14.10 -16.48 5.94
C GLY A 167 14.24 -17.14 4.57
N ASP A 168 14.91 -18.28 4.55
CA ASP A 168 15.23 -18.98 3.29
C ASP A 168 13.99 -19.49 2.54
N PHE A 169 14.02 -19.46 1.22
CA PHE A 169 12.99 -20.01 0.34
C PHE A 169 12.81 -21.52 0.52
N THR A 170 11.61 -21.97 0.93
CA THR A 170 11.25 -23.40 0.95
C THR A 170 9.75 -23.61 0.68
N TYR A 171 9.39 -24.67 -0.07
CA TYR A 171 8.00 -25.00 -0.39
C TYR A 171 7.23 -25.75 0.71
N ASN A 172 7.92 -26.23 1.76
CA ASN A 172 7.33 -27.06 2.82
C ASN A 172 7.60 -26.48 4.20
N ARG A 173 7.46 -25.15 4.33
CA ARG A 173 7.86 -24.45 5.55
C ARG A 173 6.76 -24.50 6.61
N VAL A 174 7.13 -24.99 7.79
CA VAL A 174 6.39 -24.74 9.02
C VAL A 174 6.92 -23.46 9.63
N GLY A 175 6.04 -22.47 9.84
CA GLY A 175 6.39 -21.21 10.50
C GLY A 175 7.02 -21.48 11.87
N ARG A 176 8.14 -20.81 12.17
CA ARG A 176 8.78 -20.88 13.48
C ARG A 176 8.88 -19.48 14.06
N VAL A 177 8.57 -19.37 15.34
CA VAL A 177 8.76 -18.13 16.10
C VAL A 177 10.26 -17.76 16.05
N PRO A 178 10.63 -16.54 15.62
CA PRO A 178 12.00 -16.06 15.68
C PRO A 178 12.55 -16.07 17.11
N ALA A 179 13.87 -16.11 17.25
CA ALA A 179 14.53 -15.99 18.55
C ALA A 179 14.12 -14.68 19.26
N PRO A 180 13.93 -14.66 20.59
CA PRO A 180 13.36 -13.53 21.32
C PRO A 180 14.06 -12.17 21.09
N ASP A 181 15.38 -12.20 20.86
CA ASP A 181 16.22 -11.03 20.56
C ASP A 181 15.96 -10.42 19.17
N LYS A 182 15.35 -11.21 18.27
CA LYS A 182 14.96 -10.78 16.92
C LYS A 182 13.51 -10.37 16.82
N GLN A 183 12.69 -10.67 17.84
CA GLN A 183 11.28 -10.33 17.83
C GLN A 183 11.07 -8.83 18.03
N LEU A 184 9.92 -8.33 17.58
CA LEU A 184 9.55 -6.94 17.81
C LEU A 184 9.26 -6.71 19.29
N GLN A 185 10.02 -5.80 19.90
CA GLN A 185 9.84 -5.36 21.28
C GLN A 185 9.33 -3.90 21.28
N PRO A 186 7.99 -3.69 21.27
CA PRO A 186 7.44 -2.34 21.21
C PRO A 186 7.64 -1.56 22.52
N CYS A 187 7.79 -0.24 22.41
CA CYS A 187 7.72 0.69 23.54
C CYS A 187 6.36 1.39 23.60
N GLN A 188 6.10 2.09 24.71
CA GLN A 188 4.81 2.73 24.99
C GLN A 188 4.51 3.90 24.06
N ASP A 189 5.51 4.66 23.61
CA ASP A 189 5.31 5.73 22.63
C ASP A 189 5.55 5.19 21.22
N LEU A 190 4.48 5.15 20.43
CA LEU A 190 4.51 4.70 19.05
C LEU A 190 4.20 5.88 18.13
N ALA A 191 5.06 6.11 17.14
CA ALA A 191 4.79 7.02 16.04
C ALA A 191 4.87 6.28 14.71
N PHE A 192 3.77 6.30 13.95
CA PHE A 192 3.81 5.99 12.53
C PHE A 192 4.18 7.23 11.75
N THR A 193 5.03 7.03 10.74
CA THR A 193 5.45 8.09 9.83
C THR A 193 4.83 7.82 8.48
N PHE A 194 4.22 8.85 7.90
CA PHE A 194 3.57 8.77 6.60
C PHE A 194 4.19 9.76 5.63
N ALA A 195 4.13 9.41 4.37
CA ALA A 195 4.36 10.31 3.26
C ALA A 195 3.18 11.29 3.14
N PRO A 196 3.41 12.61 3.32
CA PRO A 196 2.38 13.64 3.32
C PRO A 196 1.31 13.49 2.23
N GLY A 197 0.04 13.45 2.63
CA GLY A 197 -1.10 13.39 1.72
C GLY A 197 -1.22 12.12 0.86
N THR A 198 -0.43 11.07 1.13
CA THR A 198 -0.46 9.81 0.34
C THR A 198 -1.02 8.60 1.11
N ASN A 199 -1.21 8.72 2.42
CA ASN A 199 -1.54 7.61 3.32
C ASN A 199 -0.51 6.45 3.28
N LEU A 200 0.66 6.65 2.68
CA LEU A 200 1.69 5.62 2.62
C LEU A 200 2.60 5.70 3.86
N MET A 201 2.66 4.61 4.62
CA MET A 201 3.55 4.51 5.78
C MET A 201 5.01 4.38 5.32
N LEU A 202 5.89 5.24 5.85
CA LEU A 202 7.34 5.24 5.58
C LEU A 202 8.15 4.53 6.67
N GLY A 203 7.55 4.35 7.85
CA GLY A 203 8.27 3.83 8.99
C GLY A 203 7.48 3.91 10.29
N ARG A 204 8.02 3.24 11.30
CA ARG A 204 7.48 3.11 12.65
C ARG A 204 8.58 3.40 13.65
N ARG A 205 8.30 4.26 14.64
CA ARG A 205 9.23 4.61 15.71
C ARG A 205 8.65 4.21 17.05
N PHE A 206 9.50 3.68 17.91
CA PHE A 206 9.19 3.40 19.30
C PHE A 206 10.08 4.27 20.19
N ASP A 207 9.51 4.76 21.29
CA ASP A 207 10.21 5.53 22.31
C ASP A 207 9.59 5.27 23.70
N GLY A 208 10.28 5.68 24.74
CA GLY A 208 9.86 5.52 26.13
C GLY A 208 10.04 4.11 26.68
N GLU A 209 9.28 3.81 27.72
CA GLU A 209 9.37 2.52 28.43
C GLU A 209 8.89 1.35 27.57
N PRO A 210 9.42 0.13 27.80
CA PRO A 210 8.89 -1.08 27.19
C PRO A 210 7.37 -1.20 27.41
N LEU A 211 6.66 -1.61 26.35
CA LEU A 211 5.24 -1.90 26.45
C LEU A 211 5.06 -3.20 27.26
N PRO A 212 4.14 -3.25 28.24
CA PRO A 212 3.70 -4.51 28.82
C PRO A 212 3.06 -5.37 27.73
N LEU A 213 3.86 -6.29 27.18
CA LEU A 213 3.47 -7.17 26.08
C LEU A 213 3.26 -8.58 26.63
N LEU A 214 2.06 -9.10 26.42
CA LEU A 214 1.79 -10.52 26.61
C LEU A 214 2.24 -11.27 25.36
N ASP A 215 3.35 -11.99 25.46
CA ASP A 215 3.80 -12.85 24.38
C ASP A 215 3.01 -14.16 24.38
N THR A 216 2.34 -14.46 23.25
CA THR A 216 1.57 -15.71 23.10
C THR A 216 2.24 -16.59 22.05
N GLY A 217 2.16 -17.90 22.25
CA GLY A 217 2.53 -18.88 21.22
C GLY A 217 1.44 -19.06 20.16
N TYR A 218 0.41 -18.21 20.16
CA TYR A 218 -0.79 -18.41 19.35
C TYR A 218 -0.53 -18.09 17.88
N TRP A 219 -0.82 -19.07 17.02
CA TRP A 219 -0.77 -18.91 15.56
C TRP A 219 -2.16 -18.63 15.01
N LEU A 220 -2.32 -17.50 14.34
CA LEU A 220 -3.55 -17.08 13.69
C LEU A 220 -3.96 -18.08 12.62
N ALA A 221 -5.23 -18.49 12.66
CA ALA A 221 -5.85 -19.19 11.55
C ALA A 221 -5.96 -18.28 10.32
N ALA A 222 -6.08 -18.86 9.13
CA ALA A 222 -6.11 -18.10 7.88
C ALA A 222 -7.26 -17.07 7.80
N ASP A 223 -8.43 -17.42 8.33
CA ASP A 223 -9.59 -16.53 8.41
C ASP A 223 -9.40 -15.41 9.44
N GLU A 224 -8.77 -15.73 10.58
CA GLU A 224 -8.40 -14.75 11.61
C GLU A 224 -7.39 -13.74 11.07
N LEU A 225 -6.34 -14.21 10.38
CA LEU A 225 -5.33 -13.37 9.74
C LEU A 225 -5.95 -12.47 8.68
N LYS A 226 -6.79 -13.03 7.80
CA LYS A 226 -7.48 -12.28 6.76
C LYS A 226 -8.35 -11.18 7.37
N ARG A 227 -9.10 -11.50 8.43
CA ARG A 227 -9.96 -10.53 9.13
C ARG A 227 -9.13 -9.48 9.87
N LEU A 228 -8.07 -9.88 10.56
CA LEU A 228 -7.17 -8.96 11.28
C LEU A 228 -6.53 -7.96 10.32
N THR A 229 -6.03 -8.45 9.17
CA THR A 229 -5.47 -7.62 8.09
C THR A 229 -6.49 -6.60 7.58
N ALA A 230 -7.73 -7.02 7.36
CA ALA A 230 -8.78 -6.13 6.86
C ALA A 230 -9.14 -5.02 7.85
N ILE A 231 -9.22 -5.33 9.15
CA ILE A 231 -9.61 -4.35 10.18
C ILE A 231 -8.44 -3.49 10.66
N ALA A 232 -7.20 -3.90 10.39
CA ALA A 232 -6.00 -3.13 10.71
C ALA A 232 -5.69 -2.07 9.65
N HIS A 233 -6.37 -2.08 8.50
CA HIS A 233 -6.27 -1.02 7.51
C HIS A 233 -4.83 -0.78 6.98
N HIS A 234 -3.97 -1.82 6.96
CA HIS A 234 -2.56 -1.67 6.57
C HIS A 234 -2.34 -1.38 5.09
N TRP A 235 -3.23 -1.84 4.22
CA TRP A 235 -3.08 -1.75 2.75
C TRP A 235 -3.96 -0.71 2.09
N ALA A 236 -5.11 -0.42 2.69
CA ALA A 236 -6.06 0.54 2.17
C ALA A 236 -6.78 1.19 3.35
N PHE A 237 -6.57 2.50 3.50
CA PHE A 237 -7.32 3.30 4.45
C PHE A 237 -7.65 4.65 3.83
N PHE A 238 -8.90 5.05 4.03
CA PHE A 238 -9.41 6.35 3.63
C PHE A 238 -10.09 6.95 4.86
N PRO A 239 -9.99 8.27 5.07
CA PRO A 239 -10.73 8.93 6.15
C PRO A 239 -12.20 8.49 6.15
N PRO A 240 -12.77 8.11 7.30
CA PRO A 240 -12.25 8.30 8.67
C PRO A 240 -11.32 7.18 9.19
N ASP A 241 -11.06 6.12 8.42
CA ASP A 241 -10.20 5.01 8.85
C ASP A 241 -8.73 5.46 8.96
N ARG A 242 -8.03 4.94 9.96
CA ARG A 242 -6.62 5.25 10.26
C ARG A 242 -5.80 3.97 10.26
N TYR A 243 -4.54 4.07 9.86
CA TYR A 243 -3.63 2.93 9.79
C TYR A 243 -3.52 2.24 11.17
N GLY A 244 -3.76 0.93 11.19
CA GLY A 244 -3.68 0.11 12.40
C GLY A 244 -4.83 0.32 13.39
N VAL A 245 -5.59 1.40 13.32
CA VAL A 245 -6.65 1.70 14.30
C VAL A 245 -7.88 0.87 14.00
N VAL A 246 -8.28 0.03 14.97
CA VAL A 246 -9.46 -0.82 14.82
C VAL A 246 -10.71 0.00 15.09
N ASN A 247 -11.60 0.02 14.10
CA ASN A 247 -12.92 0.60 14.23
C ASN A 247 -13.74 -0.04 15.38
N ALA A 248 -14.53 0.77 16.09
CA ALA A 248 -15.30 0.34 17.27
C ALA A 248 -16.19 -0.90 17.00
N ARG A 249 -16.76 -1.01 15.80
CA ARG A 249 -17.56 -2.17 15.35
C ARG A 249 -16.81 -3.50 15.38
N ASN A 250 -15.49 -3.46 15.25
CA ASN A 250 -14.62 -4.65 15.19
C ASN A 250 -13.94 -4.94 16.54
N ALA A 251 -14.02 -4.01 17.50
CA ALA A 251 -13.38 -4.17 18.80
C ALA A 251 -13.84 -5.43 19.58
N PRO A 252 -15.13 -5.84 19.57
CA PRO A 252 -15.56 -7.06 20.25
C PRO A 252 -14.91 -8.32 19.67
N TRP A 253 -14.74 -8.37 18.34
CA TRP A 253 -14.08 -9.50 17.70
C TRP A 253 -12.58 -9.55 18.04
N VAL A 254 -11.91 -8.40 18.09
CA VAL A 254 -10.52 -8.33 18.52
C VAL A 254 -10.37 -8.84 19.95
N GLN A 255 -11.26 -8.42 20.86
CA GLN A 255 -11.25 -8.92 22.24
C GLN A 255 -11.39 -10.45 22.28
N GLN A 256 -12.36 -11.02 21.55
CA GLN A 256 -12.54 -12.48 21.48
C GLN A 256 -11.30 -13.21 20.95
N LEU A 257 -10.62 -12.65 19.96
CA LEU A 257 -9.36 -13.20 19.44
C LEU A 257 -8.27 -13.20 20.52
N LEU A 258 -8.16 -12.12 21.29
CA LEU A 258 -7.19 -12.03 22.39
C LEU A 258 -7.50 -13.01 23.51
N ASP A 259 -8.76 -13.12 23.91
CA ASP A 259 -9.20 -14.06 24.95
C ASP A 259 -8.88 -15.51 24.54
N LYS A 260 -9.11 -15.84 23.26
CA LYS A 260 -8.76 -17.14 22.67
C LYS A 260 -7.25 -17.40 22.69
N ALA A 261 -6.44 -16.43 22.29
CA ALA A 261 -4.98 -16.55 22.27
C ALA A 261 -4.39 -16.72 23.69
N GLN A 262 -4.99 -16.04 24.68
CA GLN A 262 -4.60 -16.19 26.08
C GLN A 262 -4.92 -17.58 26.62
N ALA A 263 -6.12 -18.08 26.37
CA ALA A 263 -6.53 -19.41 26.80
C ALA A 263 -5.64 -20.51 26.20
N ASP A 264 -5.23 -20.38 24.94
CA ASP A 264 -4.32 -21.34 24.29
C ASP A 264 -2.93 -21.38 24.96
N GLY A 265 -2.41 -20.21 25.35
CA GLY A 265 -1.14 -20.09 26.07
C GLY A 265 -1.16 -20.71 27.48
N GLU A 266 -2.27 -20.56 28.20
CA GLU A 266 -2.45 -21.17 29.53
C GLU A 266 -2.53 -22.71 29.44
N VAL A 267 -3.18 -23.24 28.41
CA VAL A 267 -3.27 -24.70 28.17
C VAL A 267 -1.89 -25.30 27.84
N ALA A 268 -1.06 -24.59 27.08
CA ALA A 268 0.31 -25.03 26.79
C ALA A 268 1.24 -25.00 28.04
N GLY A 269 1.02 -24.07 28.99
CA GLY A 269 1.77 -24.00 30.25
C GLY A 269 1.29 -24.97 31.35
N GLY A 270 0.06 -25.48 31.24
CA GLY A 270 -0.57 -26.36 32.24
C GLY A 270 -0.22 -27.86 32.13
N THR A 271 0.55 -28.27 31.12
CA THR A 271 0.97 -29.68 30.93
C THR A 271 2.41 -29.94 31.42
N GLY A 272 2.81 -29.27 32.50
CA GLY A 272 4.01 -29.58 33.25
C GLY A 272 3.90 -30.93 33.97
N PHE A 273 4.31 -31.98 33.28
CA PHE A 273 4.69 -33.31 33.76
C PHE A 273 4.87 -33.46 35.27
N THR A 274 3.90 -34.06 35.95
CA THR A 274 4.18 -34.94 37.09
C THR A 274 4.61 -36.30 36.54
N HIS A 275 5.89 -36.63 36.65
CA HIS A 275 6.33 -38.01 36.74
C HIS A 275 7.26 -38.13 37.94
N SER A 276 6.72 -38.84 38.94
CA SER A 276 7.36 -39.75 39.89
C SER A 276 8.73 -39.41 40.45
#